data_AF-A0A2X1KA58-F1
#
_entry.id   AF-A0A2X1KA58-F1
#
_cell.length_a   1.000
_cell.length_b   1.000
_cell.length_c   1.000
_cell.angle_alpha   90.00
_cell.angle_beta   90.00
_cell.angle_gamma   90.00
#
_symmetry.space_group_name_H-M   'P 1'
#
loop_
_entity.id
_entity.type
_entity.pdbx_description
1 polymer ?
#
loop_
_entity_poly.entity_id
_entity_poly.type
_entity_poly.pdbx_seq_one_letter_code
_entity_poly.pdbx_strand_id
1 'polypeptide(L)'
;MRYTGFLKEKFTFTVNGLWPHPHSPCLVTVKKGEVEEKFLAFTTSAPSWTQISRVVVDKIIQNENGNRVAAVVNQFRNIAPQSPLELIMGGYRNNQASILERRHDVLMFNQGWQQYGNVINEIVTVGLGYKTALRKALYTFAEGFKNKDFKGAGVSVHETAERHFYRQSELLIPDVLANVNFSQADEVIADLRDKLHQLCEMLFNQSVAPYAHHPKLISTLALARATLYKHLRELKPQGGPSNG
;
A
#
# COMPACT_ATOMS: atom_id res chain seq x y z
N MET A 1 47.14 -39.24 -13.12
CA MET A 1 45.73 -39.66 -12.93
C MET A 1 44.83 -38.45 -13.15
N ARG A 2 43.83 -38.56 -14.03
CA ARG A 2 42.80 -37.53 -14.21
C ARG A 2 41.54 -38.03 -13.50
N TYR A 3 41.02 -37.23 -12.57
CA TYR A 3 39.70 -37.46 -11.99
C TYR A 3 38.63 -37.15 -13.05
N THR A 4 37.75 -38.11 -13.37
CA THR A 4 36.72 -38.00 -14.41
C THR A 4 35.30 -37.74 -13.86
N GLY A 5 35.15 -37.59 -12.55
CA GLY A 5 33.87 -37.26 -11.94
C GLY A 5 33.88 -37.32 -10.42
N PHE A 6 32.80 -36.84 -9.82
CA PHE A 6 32.52 -36.95 -8.39
C PHE A 6 31.48 -38.04 -8.15
N LEU A 7 31.76 -38.96 -7.22
CA LEU A 7 30.78 -39.90 -6.67
C LEU A 7 29.81 -39.10 -5.78
N LYS A 8 28.77 -38.52 -6.39
CA LYS A 8 27.72 -37.81 -5.64
C LYS A 8 26.65 -38.80 -5.24
N GLU A 9 26.67 -39.19 -3.97
CA GLU A 9 25.59 -39.96 -3.36
C GLU A 9 24.30 -39.12 -3.35
N LYS A 10 23.15 -39.76 -3.57
CA LYS A 10 21.86 -39.08 -3.69
C LYS A 10 21.40 -38.66 -2.28
N PHE A 11 21.82 -37.49 -1.84
CA PHE A 11 21.42 -36.91 -0.56
C PHE A 11 20.02 -36.30 -0.67
N THR A 12 19.02 -37.00 -0.13
CA THR A 12 17.64 -36.50 0.03
C THR A 12 17.49 -35.87 1.40
N PHE A 13 17.16 -34.58 1.45
CA PHE A 13 16.80 -33.88 2.68
C PHE A 13 15.49 -33.14 2.47
N THR A 14 14.72 -33.02 3.54
CA THR A 14 13.52 -32.18 3.59
C THR A 14 13.83 -30.99 4.46
N VAL A 15 13.74 -29.78 3.91
CA VAL A 15 13.76 -28.56 4.72
C VAL A 15 12.34 -28.34 5.22
N ASN A 16 12.16 -28.40 6.54
CA ASN A 16 10.92 -28.00 7.17
C ASN A 16 10.92 -26.48 7.35
N GLY A 17 9.86 -25.81 6.91
CA GLY A 17 9.71 -24.36 7.02
C GLY A 17 10.11 -23.59 5.77
N LEU A 18 10.07 -22.26 5.86
CA LEU A 18 10.36 -21.37 4.75
C LEU A 18 11.87 -21.12 4.64
N TRP A 19 12.48 -21.54 3.52
CA TRP A 19 13.88 -21.23 3.26
C TRP A 19 14.05 -19.72 3.08
N PRO A 20 14.89 -19.02 3.86
CA PRO A 20 15.01 -17.57 3.78
C PRO A 20 15.50 -17.13 2.40
N HIS A 21 14.77 -16.21 1.78
CA HIS A 21 15.13 -15.65 0.48
C HIS A 21 15.75 -14.26 0.64
N PRO A 22 16.97 -14.01 0.16
CA PRO A 22 17.71 -12.79 0.47
C PRO A 22 17.05 -11.50 -0.06
N HIS A 23 16.28 -11.62 -1.15
CA HIS A 23 15.63 -10.48 -1.83
C HIS A 23 14.15 -10.32 -1.49
N SER A 24 13.54 -11.25 -0.74
CA SER A 24 12.10 -11.22 -0.48
C SER A 24 11.81 -10.93 0.99
N PRO A 25 11.05 -9.88 1.31
CA PRO A 25 10.54 -9.68 2.65
C PRO A 25 9.69 -10.86 3.09
N CYS A 26 9.81 -11.24 4.36
CA CYS A 26 8.98 -12.27 4.98
C CYS A 26 7.82 -11.63 5.72
N LEU A 27 6.62 -12.16 5.55
CA LEU A 27 5.39 -11.81 6.25
C LEU A 27 5.09 -12.92 7.25
N VAL A 28 4.86 -12.52 8.49
CA VAL A 28 4.45 -13.41 9.57
C VAL A 28 2.97 -13.16 9.82
N THR A 29 2.14 -14.19 9.72
CA THR A 29 0.71 -14.11 10.01
C THR A 29 0.37 -15.10 11.11
N VAL A 30 -0.34 -14.64 12.14
CA VAL A 30 -0.84 -15.52 13.20
C VAL A 30 -2.31 -15.81 12.94
N LYS A 31 -2.65 -17.08 12.69
CA LYS A 31 -4.03 -17.53 12.48
C LYS A 31 -4.33 -18.66 13.43
N LYS A 32 -5.35 -18.48 14.29
CA LYS A 32 -5.80 -19.50 15.25
C LYS A 32 -4.65 -20.05 16.13
N GLY A 33 -3.67 -19.21 16.47
CA GLY A 33 -2.49 -19.60 17.25
C GLY A 33 -1.35 -20.24 16.45
N GLU A 34 -1.54 -20.50 15.16
CA GLU A 34 -0.48 -20.99 14.27
C GLU A 34 0.23 -19.82 13.58
N VAL A 35 1.56 -19.89 13.53
CA VAL A 35 2.42 -18.92 12.85
C VAL A 35 2.66 -19.39 11.42
N GLU A 36 2.19 -18.61 10.46
CA GLU A 36 2.37 -18.84 9.03
C GLU A 36 3.37 -17.80 8.49
N GLU A 37 4.50 -18.28 7.96
CA GLU A 37 5.49 -17.44 7.28
C GLU A 37 5.34 -17.54 5.76
N LYS A 38 5.29 -16.39 5.08
CA LYS A 38 5.19 -16.29 3.61
C LYS A 38 6.02 -15.14 3.08
N PHE A 39 6.44 -15.22 1.83
CA PHE A 39 7.04 -14.05 1.18
C PHE A 39 5.99 -13.03 0.77
N LEU A 40 6.37 -11.76 0.82
CA LEU A 40 5.60 -10.68 0.21
C LEU A 40 5.43 -10.97 -1.28
N ALA A 41 4.19 -10.89 -1.77
CA ALA A 41 3.83 -11.12 -3.16
C ALA A 41 2.77 -10.12 -3.61
N PHE A 42 2.77 -9.79 -4.91
CA PHE A 42 1.72 -8.96 -5.51
C PHE A 42 0.45 -9.79 -5.70
N THR A 43 -0.56 -9.56 -4.85
CA THR A 43 -1.86 -10.23 -4.94
C THR A 43 -2.90 -9.41 -5.69
N THR A 44 -2.67 -8.10 -5.82
CA THR A 44 -3.58 -7.15 -6.47
C THR A 44 -2.83 -6.29 -7.48
N SER A 45 -3.56 -5.54 -8.31
CA SER A 45 -2.97 -4.54 -9.22
C SER A 45 -2.67 -3.20 -8.53
N ALA A 46 -2.74 -3.12 -7.20
CA ALA A 46 -2.36 -1.90 -6.47
C ALA A 46 -0.85 -1.67 -6.62
N PRO A 47 -0.38 -0.43 -6.82
CA PRO A 47 1.02 -0.09 -7.12
C PRO A 47 1.96 -0.46 -5.96
N SER A 48 3.26 -0.59 -6.26
CA SER A 48 4.22 -1.12 -5.28
C SER A 48 4.40 -0.24 -4.05
N TRP A 49 4.14 1.07 -4.17
CA TRP A 49 4.20 1.97 -3.02
C TRP A 49 3.29 1.53 -1.86
N THR A 50 2.19 0.84 -2.16
CA THR A 50 1.26 0.32 -1.14
C THR A 50 1.88 -0.74 -0.22
N GLN A 51 2.99 -1.35 -0.63
CA GLN A 51 3.69 -2.40 0.12
C GLN A 51 5.00 -1.92 0.73
N ILE A 52 5.45 -0.69 0.45
CA ILE A 52 6.77 -0.18 0.85
C ILE A 52 7.04 -0.35 2.34
N SER A 53 6.07 -0.03 3.21
CA SER A 53 6.26 -0.21 4.66
C SER A 53 6.70 -1.63 5.02
N ARG A 54 6.22 -2.65 4.29
CA ARG A 54 6.57 -4.06 4.52
C ARG A 54 7.94 -4.44 3.97
N VAL A 55 8.51 -3.61 3.09
CA VAL A 55 9.78 -3.85 2.42
C VAL A 55 10.94 -3.17 3.12
N VAL A 56 10.73 -1.96 3.66
CA VAL A 56 11.80 -1.14 4.24
C VAL A 56 11.71 -0.94 5.75
N VAL A 57 10.59 -1.32 6.39
CA VAL A 57 10.38 -1.19 7.84
C VAL A 57 10.13 -2.56 8.45
N ASP A 58 10.93 -2.98 9.43
CA ASP A 58 10.65 -4.20 10.20
C ASP A 58 9.48 -3.96 11.15
N LYS A 59 8.56 -4.93 11.20
CA LYS A 59 7.47 -4.95 12.18
C LYS A 59 7.42 -6.35 12.78
N ILE A 60 8.21 -6.57 13.82
CA ILE A 60 8.28 -7.84 14.53
C ILE A 60 7.57 -7.64 15.87
N ILE A 61 6.31 -8.09 15.94
CA ILE A 61 5.52 -8.07 17.18
C ILE A 61 5.25 -9.53 17.57
N GLN A 62 5.51 -9.87 18.83
CA GLN A 62 5.26 -11.23 19.32
C GLN A 62 3.78 -11.58 19.21
N ASN A 63 3.49 -12.77 18.69
CA ASN A 63 2.13 -13.30 18.55
C ASN A 63 1.16 -12.46 17.70
N GLU A 64 1.69 -11.56 16.87
CA GLU A 64 0.90 -10.72 15.97
C GLU A 64 1.39 -10.80 14.52
N ASN A 65 0.58 -10.24 13.63
CA ASN A 65 0.98 -10.10 12.23
C ASN A 65 2.15 -9.11 12.12
N GLY A 66 3.19 -9.54 11.43
CA GLY A 66 4.42 -8.80 11.28
C GLY A 66 5.06 -8.97 9.91
N ASN A 67 6.18 -8.29 9.74
CA ASN A 67 7.02 -8.46 8.56
C ASN A 67 8.50 -8.26 8.93
N ARG A 68 9.35 -8.98 8.22
CA ARG A 68 10.80 -8.88 8.23
C ARG A 68 11.26 -8.43 6.86
N VAL A 69 12.08 -7.39 6.81
CA VAL A 69 12.63 -6.88 5.56
C VAL A 69 13.54 -7.91 4.89
N ALA A 70 13.77 -7.75 3.58
CA ALA A 70 14.71 -8.59 2.85
C ALA A 70 16.14 -8.43 3.42
N ALA A 71 16.92 -9.51 3.43
CA ALA A 71 18.28 -9.50 3.98
C ALA A 71 19.17 -8.44 3.33
N VAL A 72 19.02 -8.26 2.00
CA VAL A 72 19.78 -7.24 1.24
C VAL A 72 19.44 -5.81 1.65
N VAL A 73 18.17 -5.53 2.01
CA VAL A 73 17.75 -4.20 2.50
C VAL A 73 18.36 -3.95 3.87
N ASN A 74 18.32 -4.95 4.76
CA ASN A 74 18.93 -4.83 6.08
C ASN A 74 20.47 -4.70 6.00
N GLN A 75 21.10 -5.43 5.08
CA GLN A 75 22.54 -5.30 4.84
C GLN A 75 22.88 -3.89 4.34
N PHE A 76 22.15 -3.36 3.36
CA PHE A 76 22.35 -2.01 2.84
C PHE A 76 22.19 -0.95 3.93
N ARG A 77 21.16 -1.08 4.77
CA ARG A 77 20.92 -0.23 5.95
C ARG A 77 22.17 -0.13 6.86
N ASN A 78 22.89 -1.23 7.03
CA ASN A 78 24.06 -1.30 7.93
C ASN A 78 25.36 -0.81 7.28
N ILE A 79 25.58 -1.09 5.99
CA ILE A 79 26.83 -0.72 5.30
C ILE A 79 26.82 0.72 4.78
N ALA A 80 25.62 1.29 4.56
CA ALA A 80 25.43 2.61 3.98
C ALA A 80 24.39 3.43 4.79
N PRO A 81 24.66 3.73 6.07
CA PRO A 81 23.67 4.29 7.01
C PRO A 81 23.25 5.73 6.71
N GLN A 82 23.97 6.44 5.83
CA GLN A 82 23.70 7.83 5.43
C GLN A 82 23.40 7.95 3.93
N SER A 83 23.27 6.83 3.23
CA SER A 83 22.96 6.84 1.80
C SER A 83 21.45 6.85 1.56
N PRO A 84 20.98 7.55 0.52
CA PRO A 84 19.65 7.30 -0.02
C PRO A 84 19.56 5.83 -0.48
N LEU A 85 18.34 5.30 -0.53
CA LEU A 85 18.09 3.95 -1.03
C LEU A 85 17.45 4.02 -2.42
N GLU A 86 18.12 3.39 -3.38
CA GLU A 86 17.54 3.06 -4.67
C GLU A 86 17.09 1.59 -4.65
N LEU A 87 15.78 1.36 -4.71
CA LEU A 87 15.18 0.05 -4.54
C LEU A 87 14.45 -0.37 -5.82
N ILE A 88 14.88 -1.50 -6.38
CA ILE A 88 14.14 -2.18 -7.45
C ILE A 88 13.21 -3.20 -6.79
N MET A 89 11.91 -3.01 -6.95
CA MET A 89 10.89 -3.94 -6.49
C MET A 89 10.29 -4.67 -7.69
N GLY A 90 10.57 -5.97 -7.78
CA GLY A 90 10.09 -6.83 -8.86
C GLY A 90 9.22 -7.97 -8.33
N GLY A 91 8.26 -8.42 -9.14
CA GLY A 91 7.47 -9.60 -8.81
C GLY A 91 6.37 -9.93 -9.80
N TYR A 92 5.77 -11.10 -9.60
CA TYR A 92 4.67 -11.59 -10.40
C TYR A 92 3.37 -11.59 -9.60
N ARG A 93 2.28 -11.21 -10.25
CA ARG A 93 0.93 -11.54 -9.80
C ARG A 93 0.47 -12.75 -10.58
N ASN A 94 0.24 -13.86 -9.89
CA ASN A 94 -0.21 -15.11 -10.50
C ASN A 94 -1.62 -15.50 -10.06
N ASN A 95 -2.29 -16.26 -10.91
CA ASN A 95 -3.42 -17.09 -10.53
C ASN A 95 -3.03 -18.54 -10.83
N GLN A 96 -2.73 -19.30 -9.78
CA GLN A 96 -2.12 -20.63 -9.89
C GLN A 96 -0.84 -20.58 -10.75
N ALA A 97 -0.79 -21.32 -11.86
CA ALA A 97 0.34 -21.34 -12.78
C ALA A 97 0.34 -20.19 -13.80
N SER A 98 -0.74 -19.42 -13.91
CA SER A 98 -0.84 -18.33 -14.89
C SER A 98 -0.30 -17.02 -14.33
N ILE A 99 0.60 -16.37 -15.06
CA ILE A 99 1.10 -15.03 -14.74
C ILE A 99 0.11 -14.00 -15.28
N LEU A 100 -0.55 -13.27 -14.38
CA LEU A 100 -1.49 -12.19 -14.71
C LEU A 100 -0.79 -10.87 -14.97
N GLU A 101 0.28 -10.59 -14.22
CA GLU A 101 1.02 -9.32 -14.28
C GLU A 101 2.49 -9.56 -13.92
N ARG A 102 3.39 -8.86 -14.61
CA ARG A 102 4.80 -8.74 -14.22
C ARG A 102 5.03 -7.29 -13.83
N ARG A 103 5.59 -7.06 -12.65
CA ARG A 103 5.85 -5.72 -12.15
C ARG A 103 7.31 -5.53 -11.82
N HIS A 104 7.84 -4.38 -12.20
CA HIS A 104 9.19 -3.92 -11.88
C HIS A 104 9.13 -2.42 -11.69
N ASP A 105 9.25 -1.98 -10.44
CA ASP A 105 9.24 -0.56 -10.08
C ASP A 105 10.58 -0.17 -9.50
N VAL A 106 11.01 1.05 -9.80
CA VAL A 106 12.18 1.68 -9.17
C VAL A 106 11.65 2.72 -8.19
N LEU A 107 12.07 2.61 -6.94
CA LEU A 107 11.66 3.48 -5.85
C LEU A 107 12.90 4.09 -5.23
N MET A 108 12.86 5.41 -5.02
CA MET A 108 13.93 6.14 -4.35
C MET A 108 13.46 6.58 -2.97
N PHE A 109 14.36 6.49 -2.00
CA PHE A 109 14.15 6.98 -0.64
C PHE A 109 15.30 7.91 -0.28
N ASN A 110 14.97 9.11 0.17
CA ASN A 110 16.01 10.08 0.53
C ASN A 110 16.86 9.60 1.72
N GLN A 111 17.99 10.28 1.94
CA GLN A 111 18.84 10.07 3.12
C GLN A 111 18.02 10.14 4.42
N GLY A 112 18.27 9.19 5.33
CA GLY A 112 17.60 9.12 6.63
C GLY A 112 16.51 8.05 6.72
N TRP A 113 16.08 7.45 5.60
CA TRP A 113 15.04 6.42 5.56
C TRP A 113 15.25 5.26 6.56
N GLN A 114 16.50 4.96 6.90
CA GLN A 114 16.90 3.92 7.86
C GLN A 114 16.34 4.16 9.27
N GLN A 115 16.23 5.41 9.69
CA GLN A 115 15.84 5.81 11.05
C GLN A 115 14.37 6.22 11.15
N TYR A 116 13.78 6.64 10.03
CA TYR A 116 12.44 7.22 9.98
C TYR A 116 11.41 6.27 9.34
N GLY A 117 11.46 4.99 9.71
CA GLY A 117 10.50 3.99 9.23
C GLY A 117 9.04 4.32 9.61
N ASN A 118 8.83 5.03 10.72
CA ASN A 118 7.52 5.57 11.11
C ASN A 118 6.97 6.57 10.09
N VAL A 119 7.83 7.47 9.58
CA VAL A 119 7.45 8.48 8.57
C VAL A 119 7.10 7.81 7.24
N ILE A 120 7.90 6.83 6.80
CA ILE A 120 7.60 6.03 5.60
C ILE A 120 6.24 5.34 5.75
N ASN A 121 6.00 4.73 6.91
CA ASN A 121 4.74 4.06 7.18
C ASN A 121 3.56 5.05 7.22
N GLU A 122 3.76 6.26 7.74
CA GLU A 122 2.75 7.30 7.73
C GLU A 122 2.40 7.74 6.31
N ILE A 123 3.39 8.02 5.45
CA ILE A 123 3.18 8.39 4.03
C ILE A 123 2.33 7.33 3.31
N VAL A 124 2.68 6.05 3.46
CA VAL A 124 1.92 4.93 2.87
C VAL A 124 0.51 4.84 3.46
N THR A 125 0.39 4.99 4.78
CA THR A 125 -0.91 4.93 5.49
C THR A 125 -1.83 6.07 5.06
N VAL A 126 -1.31 7.29 4.91
CA VAL A 126 -2.02 8.45 4.37
C VAL A 126 -2.55 8.13 2.97
N GLY A 127 -1.70 7.68 2.05
CA GLY A 127 -2.11 7.29 0.70
C GLY A 127 -3.23 6.25 0.68
N LEU A 128 -3.10 5.19 1.47
CA LEU A 128 -4.10 4.13 1.58
C LEU A 128 -5.41 4.60 2.25
N GLY A 129 -5.32 5.53 3.20
CA GLY A 129 -6.45 6.15 3.88
C GLY A 129 -7.34 6.91 2.90
N TYR A 130 -6.77 7.85 2.14
CA TYR A 130 -7.50 8.64 1.13
C TYR A 130 -8.12 7.75 0.05
N LYS A 131 -7.36 6.78 -0.46
CA LYS A 131 -7.89 5.77 -1.39
C LYS A 131 -9.12 5.06 -0.82
N THR A 132 -9.04 4.64 0.44
CA THR A 132 -10.13 3.91 1.10
C THR A 132 -11.35 4.80 1.34
N ALA A 133 -11.16 6.08 1.69
CA ALA A 133 -12.22 7.06 1.81
C ALA A 133 -12.99 7.23 0.48
N LEU A 134 -12.25 7.46 -0.62
CA LEU A 134 -12.83 7.55 -1.97
C LEU A 134 -13.61 6.30 -2.34
N ARG A 135 -13.00 5.13 -2.17
CA ARG A 135 -13.62 3.85 -2.52
C ARG A 135 -14.90 3.59 -1.72
N LYS A 136 -14.90 3.85 -0.41
CA LYS A 136 -16.08 3.68 0.46
C LYS A 136 -17.23 4.59 0.03
N ALA A 137 -16.95 5.87 -0.23
CA ALA A 137 -17.96 6.82 -0.68
C ALA A 137 -18.59 6.43 -2.02
N LEU A 138 -17.79 5.99 -2.99
CA LEU A 138 -18.29 5.54 -4.29
C LEU A 138 -18.98 4.17 -4.21
N TYR A 139 -18.57 3.31 -3.29
CA TYR A 139 -19.27 2.04 -3.02
C TYR A 139 -20.68 2.32 -2.49
N THR A 140 -20.81 3.27 -1.56
CA THR A 140 -22.13 3.76 -1.11
C THR A 140 -22.99 4.27 -2.27
N PHE A 141 -22.40 4.98 -3.23
CA PHE A 141 -23.13 5.42 -4.42
C PHE A 141 -23.58 4.26 -5.32
N ALA A 142 -22.70 3.28 -5.52
CA ALA A 142 -22.95 2.10 -6.34
C ALA A 142 -24.08 1.23 -5.79
N GLU A 143 -24.02 0.88 -4.50
CA GLU A 143 -24.95 -0.05 -3.85
C GLU A 143 -26.22 0.62 -3.31
N GLY A 144 -26.14 1.92 -2.98
CA GLY A 144 -27.20 2.61 -2.26
C GLY A 144 -27.24 2.28 -0.78
N PHE A 145 -28.35 2.61 -0.11
CA PHE A 145 -28.52 2.42 1.33
C PHE A 145 -29.78 1.59 1.62
N LYS A 146 -29.57 0.33 2.02
CA LYS A 146 -30.65 -0.61 2.37
C LYS A 146 -31.58 -0.09 3.47
N ASN A 147 -31.06 0.69 4.42
CA ASN A 147 -31.83 1.17 5.58
C ASN A 147 -32.63 2.45 5.31
N LYS A 148 -32.53 3.07 4.13
CA LYS A 148 -33.14 4.38 3.83
C LYS A 148 -33.84 4.46 2.47
N ASP A 149 -34.16 3.30 1.86
CA ASP A 149 -34.76 3.19 0.52
C ASP A 149 -34.03 3.94 -0.60
N PHE A 150 -32.75 4.27 -0.42
CA PHE A 150 -31.96 4.94 -1.44
C PHE A 150 -31.40 3.91 -2.42
N LYS A 151 -31.93 3.93 -3.64
CA LYS A 151 -31.44 3.08 -4.73
C LYS A 151 -30.01 3.47 -5.13
N GLY A 152 -29.14 2.47 -5.22
CA GLY A 152 -27.80 2.62 -5.76
C GLY A 152 -27.80 2.80 -7.28
N ALA A 153 -26.70 3.30 -7.82
CA ALA A 153 -26.52 3.42 -9.27
C ALA A 153 -26.37 2.05 -9.96
N GLY A 154 -26.04 0.98 -9.22
CA GLY A 154 -25.87 -0.37 -9.75
C GLY A 154 -24.63 -0.55 -10.63
N VAL A 155 -23.68 0.37 -10.55
CA VAL A 155 -22.45 0.41 -11.34
C VAL A 155 -21.23 0.48 -10.44
N SER A 156 -20.20 -0.32 -10.73
CA SER A 156 -18.97 -0.41 -9.92
C SER A 156 -18.00 0.76 -10.12
N VAL A 157 -18.51 2.01 -10.10
CA VAL A 157 -17.70 3.23 -10.27
C VAL A 157 -16.55 3.34 -9.26
N HIS A 158 -16.71 2.71 -8.10
CA HIS A 158 -15.69 2.64 -7.06
C HIS A 158 -14.44 1.86 -7.48
N GLU A 159 -14.55 0.85 -8.34
CA GLU A 159 -13.40 0.08 -8.84
C GLU A 159 -12.59 0.91 -9.84
N THR A 160 -13.29 1.58 -10.76
CA THR A 160 -12.68 2.46 -11.75
C THR A 160 -11.97 3.64 -11.07
N ALA A 161 -12.61 4.26 -10.09
CA ALA A 161 -12.02 5.34 -9.32
C ALA A 161 -10.81 4.90 -8.50
N GLU A 162 -10.83 3.70 -7.90
CA GLU A 162 -9.68 3.14 -7.20
C GLU A 162 -8.48 2.95 -8.15
N ARG A 163 -8.71 2.43 -9.37
CA ARG A 163 -7.65 2.31 -10.38
C ARG A 163 -7.08 3.67 -10.78
N HIS A 164 -7.93 4.67 -10.98
CA HIS A 164 -7.48 6.03 -11.29
C HIS A 164 -6.73 6.68 -10.14
N PHE A 165 -7.17 6.45 -8.90
CA PHE A 165 -6.45 6.91 -7.71
C PHE A 165 -5.04 6.32 -7.67
N TYR A 166 -4.92 5.00 -7.87
CA TYR A 166 -3.61 4.36 -7.88
C TYR A 166 -2.71 4.91 -8.98
N ARG A 167 -3.22 5.05 -10.21
CA ARG A 167 -2.45 5.60 -11.33
C ARG A 167 -1.92 7.02 -11.06
N GLN A 168 -2.72 7.87 -10.41
CA GLN A 168 -2.29 9.25 -10.13
C GLN A 168 -1.40 9.34 -8.88
N SER A 169 -1.67 8.55 -7.85
CA SER A 169 -0.86 8.50 -6.63
C SER A 169 0.49 7.80 -6.82
N GLU A 170 0.64 6.98 -7.86
CA GLU A 170 1.88 6.31 -8.24
C GLU A 170 2.98 7.28 -8.69
N LEU A 171 2.63 8.49 -9.15
CA LEU A 171 3.62 9.54 -9.40
C LEU A 171 3.91 10.36 -8.13
N LEU A 172 2.88 10.58 -7.31
CA LEU A 172 2.95 11.47 -6.16
C LEU A 172 3.70 10.86 -4.96
N ILE A 173 3.38 9.62 -4.59
CA ILE A 173 3.90 9.02 -3.35
C ILE A 173 5.39 8.66 -3.47
N PRO A 174 5.86 8.02 -4.56
CA PRO A 174 7.28 7.81 -4.76
C PRO A 174 8.09 9.11 -4.83
N ASP A 175 7.55 10.16 -5.43
CA ASP A 175 8.21 11.48 -5.47
C ASP A 175 8.38 12.07 -4.06
N VAL A 176 7.35 11.95 -3.20
CA VAL A 176 7.46 12.34 -1.79
C VAL A 176 8.54 11.53 -1.08
N LEU A 177 8.58 10.21 -1.24
CA LEU A 177 9.58 9.36 -0.59
C LEU A 177 11.02 9.67 -1.06
N ALA A 178 11.18 10.05 -2.33
CA ALA A 178 12.47 10.37 -2.92
C ALA A 178 13.03 11.71 -2.42
N ASN A 179 12.15 12.68 -2.11
CA ASN A 179 12.56 14.06 -1.84
C ASN A 179 12.36 14.51 -0.38
N VAL A 180 11.62 13.77 0.44
CA VAL A 180 11.31 14.17 1.82
C VAL A 180 12.58 14.34 2.65
N ASN A 181 12.64 15.42 3.43
CA ASN A 181 13.54 15.48 4.58
C ASN A 181 12.88 14.74 5.74
N PHE A 182 13.30 13.50 5.99
CA PHE A 182 12.65 12.64 6.97
C PHE A 182 12.64 13.20 8.40
N SER A 183 13.60 14.03 8.78
CA SER A 183 13.62 14.67 10.11
C SER A 183 12.61 15.82 10.27
N GLN A 184 12.05 16.31 9.15
CA GLN A 184 11.13 17.46 9.10
C GLN A 184 9.98 17.16 8.12
N ALA A 185 9.37 15.98 8.26
CA ALA A 185 8.41 15.47 7.28
C ALA A 185 7.01 16.08 7.37
N ASP A 186 6.65 16.75 8.48
CA ASP A 186 5.29 17.18 8.77
C ASP A 186 4.67 18.05 7.67
N GLU A 187 5.42 19.03 7.15
CA GLU A 187 4.96 19.91 6.07
C GLU A 187 4.73 19.15 4.77
N VAL A 188 5.63 18.22 4.42
CA VAL A 188 5.53 17.40 3.21
C VAL A 188 4.34 16.43 3.31
N ILE A 189 4.09 15.86 4.49
CA ILE A 189 2.93 14.98 4.69
C ILE A 189 1.64 15.80 4.69
N ALA A 190 1.64 17.03 5.23
CA ALA A 190 0.50 17.93 5.14
C ALA A 190 0.17 18.28 3.67
N ASP A 191 1.16 18.64 2.87
CA ASP A 191 1.00 18.88 1.42
C ASP A 191 0.51 17.61 0.69
N LEU A 192 1.07 16.45 1.01
CA LEU A 192 0.59 15.17 0.48
C LEU A 192 -0.89 14.93 0.81
N ARG A 193 -1.33 15.20 2.05
CA ARG A 193 -2.74 15.09 2.45
C ARG A 193 -3.63 15.99 1.62
N ASP A 194 -3.24 17.24 1.41
CA ASP A 194 -4.04 18.19 0.62
C ASP A 194 -4.12 17.79 -0.86
N LYS A 195 -3.01 17.34 -1.46
CA LYS A 195 -2.99 16.81 -2.83
C LYS A 195 -3.89 15.57 -2.97
N LEU A 196 -3.83 14.64 -2.01
CA LEU A 196 -4.67 13.45 -2.03
C LEU A 196 -6.15 13.75 -1.75
N HIS A 197 -6.44 14.77 -0.93
CA HIS A 197 -7.80 15.27 -0.72
C HIS A 197 -8.39 15.78 -2.03
N GLN A 198 -7.67 16.67 -2.72
CA GLN A 198 -8.08 17.21 -4.03
C GLN A 198 -8.27 16.09 -5.07
N LEU A 199 -7.35 15.12 -5.09
CA LEU A 199 -7.44 13.95 -5.95
C LEU A 199 -8.73 13.15 -5.69
N CYS A 200 -9.07 12.89 -4.42
CA CYS A 200 -10.31 12.20 -4.06
C CYS A 200 -11.55 12.97 -4.51
N GLU A 201 -11.62 14.28 -4.29
CA GLU A 201 -12.75 15.10 -4.73
C GLU A 201 -12.91 15.10 -6.25
N MET A 202 -11.80 15.30 -6.97
CA MET A 202 -11.79 15.26 -8.43
C MET A 202 -12.30 13.92 -8.95
N LEU A 203 -11.73 12.81 -8.47
CA LEU A 203 -12.11 11.46 -8.92
C LEU A 203 -13.54 11.11 -8.55
N PHE A 204 -14.00 11.51 -7.36
CA PHE A 204 -15.39 11.32 -6.96
C PHE A 204 -16.33 12.04 -7.93
N ASN A 205 -16.09 13.33 -8.18
CA ASN A 205 -16.91 14.14 -9.07
C ASN A 205 -16.92 13.58 -10.51
N GLN A 206 -15.75 13.20 -11.04
CA GLN A 206 -15.66 12.58 -12.37
C GLN A 206 -16.43 11.26 -12.45
N SER A 207 -16.36 10.44 -11.39
CA SER A 207 -17.01 9.11 -11.37
C SER A 207 -18.53 9.19 -11.33
N VAL A 208 -19.09 10.24 -10.70
CA VAL A 208 -20.54 10.40 -10.52
C VAL A 208 -21.19 11.35 -11.52
N ALA A 209 -20.40 12.18 -12.21
CA ALA A 209 -20.89 13.16 -13.18
C ALA A 209 -21.88 12.59 -14.22
N PRO A 210 -21.64 11.39 -14.82
CA PRO A 210 -22.57 10.81 -15.79
C PRO A 210 -23.98 10.53 -15.24
N TYR A 211 -24.12 10.44 -13.91
CA TYR A 211 -25.36 10.05 -13.23
C TYR A 211 -26.06 11.22 -12.54
N ALA A 212 -25.47 12.42 -12.54
CA ALA A 212 -25.95 13.57 -11.80
C ALA A 212 -27.36 14.02 -12.22
N HIS A 213 -27.76 13.73 -13.46
CA HIS A 213 -29.06 14.09 -14.01
C HIS A 213 -30.19 13.11 -13.66
N HIS A 214 -29.88 11.95 -13.06
CA HIS A 214 -30.89 10.93 -12.80
C HIS A 214 -31.61 11.21 -11.47
N PRO A 215 -32.92 11.57 -11.45
CA PRO A 215 -33.59 12.06 -10.23
C PRO A 215 -33.57 11.05 -9.07
N LYS A 216 -33.69 9.75 -9.38
CA LYS A 216 -33.66 8.68 -8.36
C LYS A 216 -32.30 8.50 -7.68
N LEU A 217 -31.23 9.11 -8.20
CA LEU A 217 -29.86 9.00 -7.68
C LEU A 217 -29.40 10.26 -6.95
N ILE A 218 -30.17 11.36 -6.98
CA ILE A 218 -29.77 12.64 -6.38
C ILE A 218 -29.50 12.48 -4.88
N SER A 219 -30.41 11.83 -4.15
CA SER A 219 -30.26 11.62 -2.70
C SER A 219 -29.09 10.70 -2.38
N THR A 220 -28.91 9.62 -3.16
CA THR A 220 -27.78 8.70 -3.04
C THR A 220 -26.45 9.40 -3.29
N LEU A 221 -26.40 10.28 -4.31
CA LEU A 221 -25.24 11.10 -4.64
C LEU A 221 -24.89 12.08 -3.53
N ALA A 222 -25.89 12.80 -2.99
CA ALA A 222 -25.69 13.73 -1.89
C ALA A 222 -25.15 13.01 -0.65
N LEU A 223 -25.70 11.83 -0.33
CA LEU A 223 -25.25 11.01 0.79
C LEU A 223 -23.84 10.46 0.58
N ALA A 224 -23.52 9.94 -0.61
CA ALA A 224 -22.18 9.46 -0.94
C ALA A 224 -21.13 10.59 -0.83
N ARG A 225 -21.48 11.79 -1.29
CA ARG A 225 -20.64 13.00 -1.16
C ARG A 225 -20.44 13.36 0.32
N ALA A 226 -21.49 13.34 1.13
CA ALA A 226 -21.37 13.58 2.57
C ALA A 226 -20.48 12.53 3.26
N THR A 227 -20.61 11.25 2.88
CA THR A 227 -19.72 10.17 3.34
C THR A 227 -18.27 10.42 2.95
N LEU A 228 -18.00 10.87 1.72
CA LEU A 228 -16.65 11.24 1.31
C LEU A 228 -16.08 12.32 2.24
N TYR A 229 -16.77 13.45 2.36
CA TYR A 229 -16.30 14.57 3.17
C TYR A 229 -16.13 14.20 4.64
N LYS A 230 -17.00 13.34 5.18
CA LYS A 230 -16.84 12.80 6.54
C LYS A 230 -15.51 12.05 6.65
N HIS A 231 -15.24 11.09 5.77
CA HIS A 231 -14.01 10.32 5.82
C HIS A 231 -12.75 11.15 5.54
N LEU A 232 -12.82 12.12 4.61
CA LEU A 232 -11.69 13.02 4.35
C LEU A 232 -11.36 13.90 5.56
N ARG A 233 -12.37 14.38 6.30
CA ARG A 233 -12.16 15.13 7.55
C ARG A 233 -11.54 14.28 8.64
N GLU A 234 -11.95 13.02 8.77
CA GLU A 234 -11.39 12.06 9.75
C GLU A 234 -9.90 11.76 9.50
N LEU A 235 -9.41 11.95 8.26
CA LEU A 235 -8.01 11.72 7.87
C LEU A 235 -7.10 12.93 8.09
N LYS A 236 -7.66 14.12 8.36
CA LYS A 236 -6.87 15.28 8.75
C LYS A 236 -6.43 15.13 10.21
N PRO A 237 -5.20 15.52 10.58
CA PRO A 237 -4.78 15.52 11.97
C PRO A 237 -5.79 16.32 12.80
N GLN A 238 -6.41 15.67 13.78
CA GLN A 238 -7.30 16.34 14.71
C GLN A 238 -6.42 17.26 15.55
N GLY A 239 -6.48 18.57 15.32
CA GLY A 239 -5.79 19.55 16.13
C GLY A 239 -6.31 19.48 17.57
N GLY A 240 -5.70 18.63 18.39
CA GLY A 240 -5.79 18.71 19.84
C GLY A 240 -4.73 19.70 20.34
N PRO A 241 -5.03 20.55 21.33
CA PRO A 241 -4.04 21.45 21.89
C PRO A 241 -2.89 20.60 22.45
N SER A 242 -1.67 20.94 22.06
CA SER A 242 -0.46 20.57 22.78
C SER A 242 -0.55 21.21 24.17
N ASN A 243 -1.10 20.48 25.14
CA ASN A 243 -0.90 20.80 26.54
C ASN A 243 0.57 20.49 26.85
N GLY A 244 1.31 21.55 27.16
CA GLY A 244 2.71 21.48 27.60
C GLY A 244 2.88 20.90 29.00
#